data_AF-A0A2D4I2I0-F1
#
_entry.id   AF-A0A2D4I2I0-F1
#
_cell.length_a   1.000
_cell.length_b   1.000
_cell.length_c   1.000
_cell.angle_alpha   90.00
_cell.angle_beta   90.00
_cell.angle_gamma   90.00
#
_symmetry.space_group_name_H-M   'P 1'
#
loop_
_entity.id
_entity.type
_entity.pdbx_description
1 polymer ?
#
loop_
_entity_poly.entity_id
_entity_poly.type
_entity_poly.pdbx_seq_one_letter_code
_entity_poly.pdbx_strand_id
1 'polypeptide(L)'
;VRLCQPDSLHICDGTEKENTKILNFLESEGVIKPLTKYENCWLAKTDPKDVARVESRTVIVTEDQRDTIPVTAPRVKGQLGNWMNPKTFQEAVDDRFPGCMKGRTMY
;
A
#
# COMPACT_ATOMS: atom_id res chain seq x y z
N VAL A 1 -8.91 -12.69 -2.75
CA VAL A 1 -9.77 -13.25 -1.68
C VAL A 1 -9.17 -14.42 -0.89
N ARG A 2 -8.77 -15.56 -1.47
CA ARG A 2 -8.31 -16.73 -0.67
C ARG A 2 -7.08 -16.47 0.22
N LEU A 3 -6.09 -15.73 -0.27
CA LEU A 3 -4.87 -15.41 0.47
C LEU A 3 -5.15 -14.42 1.62
N CYS A 4 -5.70 -13.25 1.30
CA CYS A 4 -5.89 -12.17 2.27
C CYS A 4 -7.10 -12.35 3.21
N GLN A 5 -8.05 -13.23 2.86
CA GLN A 5 -9.25 -13.57 3.64
C GLN A 5 -10.10 -12.36 4.10
N PRO A 6 -10.56 -11.49 3.20
CA PRO A 6 -11.49 -10.41 3.55
C PRO A 6 -12.89 -10.94 3.87
N ASP A 7 -13.67 -10.16 4.61
CA ASP A 7 -15.05 -10.50 4.97
C ASP A 7 -16.03 -10.15 3.83
N SER A 8 -15.68 -9.15 3.02
CA SER A 8 -16.47 -8.69 1.89
C SER A 8 -15.59 -8.24 0.73
N LEU A 9 -16.17 -8.26 -0.48
CA LEU A 9 -15.55 -7.75 -1.70
C LEU A 9 -16.45 -6.64 -2.25
N HIS A 10 -15.88 -5.46 -2.48
CA HIS A 10 -16.56 -4.33 -3.10
C HIS A 10 -15.85 -4.01 -4.41
N ILE A 11 -16.55 -4.04 -5.55
CA ILE A 11 -15.96 -3.67 -6.84
C ILE A 11 -16.30 -2.21 -7.09
N CYS A 12 -15.28 -1.35 -7.11
CA CYS A 12 -15.47 0.08 -7.27
C CYS A 12 -16.08 0.44 -8.64
N ASP A 13 -17.16 1.24 -8.62
CA ASP A 13 -17.82 1.75 -9.81
C ASP A 13 -17.42 3.19 -10.16
N GLY A 14 -16.74 3.90 -9.24
CA GLY A 14 -16.25 5.26 -9.45
C GLY A 14 -17.34 6.34 -9.48
N THR A 15 -18.56 6.02 -9.05
CA THR A 15 -19.68 6.96 -9.02
C THR A 15 -19.60 7.93 -7.84
N GLU A 16 -20.22 9.11 -7.96
CA GLU A 16 -20.36 10.06 -6.84
C GLU A 16 -21.08 9.45 -5.63
N LYS A 17 -22.02 8.53 -5.88
CA LYS A 17 -22.72 7.80 -4.83
C LYS A 17 -21.77 6.88 -4.06
N GLU A 18 -20.85 6.21 -4.74
CA GLU A 18 -19.81 5.41 -4.12
C GLU A 18 -18.85 6.27 -3.31
N ASN A 19 -18.35 7.36 -3.91
CA ASN A 19 -17.45 8.29 -3.23
C ASN A 19 -18.07 8.84 -1.93
N THR A 20 -19.34 9.29 -1.99
CA THR A 20 -20.08 9.78 -0.81
C THR A 20 -20.19 8.71 0.28
N LYS A 21 -20.46 7.45 -0.08
CA LYS A 21 -20.52 6.33 0.89
C LYS A 21 -19.17 6.09 1.56
N ILE A 22 -18.08 6.10 0.79
CA ILE A 22 -16.73 5.90 1.32
C ILE A 22 -16.34 7.04 2.26
N LEU A 23 -16.58 8.30 1.87
CA LEU A 23 -16.30 9.45 2.72
C LEU A 23 -17.06 9.40 4.04
N ASN A 24 -18.36 9.10 4.00
CA ASN A 24 -19.18 8.95 5.20
C ASN A 24 -18.68 7.82 6.11
N PHE A 25 -18.26 6.70 5.53
CA PHE A 25 -17.69 5.58 6.28
C PHE A 25 -16.36 5.96 6.95
N LEU A 26 -15.46 6.60 6.21
CA LEU A 26 -14.17 7.06 6.75
C LEU A 26 -14.34 8.11 7.85
N GLU A 27 -15.32 8.99 7.73
CA GLU A 27 -15.66 9.95 8.79
C GLU A 27 -16.21 9.24 10.03
N SER A 28 -17.13 8.28 9.86
CA SER A 28 -17.70 7.53 10.99
C SER A 28 -16.64 6.70 11.75
N GLU A 29 -15.63 6.19 11.04
CA GLU A 29 -14.49 5.48 11.62
C GLU A 29 -13.41 6.44 12.19
N GLY A 30 -13.58 7.75 12.03
CA GLY A 30 -12.65 8.78 12.52
C GLY A 30 -11.34 8.88 11.74
N VAL A 31 -11.25 8.25 10.57
CA VAL A 31 -10.06 8.26 9.69
C VAL A 31 -9.88 9.64 9.04
N ILE A 32 -10.98 10.28 8.66
CA ILE A 32 -10.99 11.62 8.07
C ILE A 32 -11.91 12.56 8.84
N LYS A 33 -11.72 13.87 8.63
CA LYS A 33 -12.58 14.93 9.17
C LYS A 33 -13.00 15.91 8.07
N PRO A 34 -14.26 16.35 8.04
CA PRO A 34 -14.70 17.36 7.08
C PRO A 34 -14.09 18.72 7.40
N LEU A 35 -13.73 19.47 6.36
CA LEU A 35 -13.23 20.84 6.46
C LEU A 35 -14.36 21.82 6.12
N THR A 36 -15.12 22.21 7.13
CA THR A 36 -16.36 23.02 7.00
C THR A 36 -16.18 24.41 6.36
N LYS A 37 -14.95 24.90 6.24
CA LYS A 37 -14.63 26.16 5.56
C LYS A 37 -14.67 26.03 4.02
N TYR A 38 -14.63 24.82 3.49
CA TYR A 38 -14.51 24.54 2.06
C TYR A 38 -15.57 23.55 1.60
N GLU A 39 -15.82 23.49 0.30
CA GLU A 39 -16.77 22.55 -0.30
C GLU A 39 -16.09 21.20 -0.53
N ASN A 40 -16.69 20.13 -0.02
CA ASN A 40 -16.25 18.74 -0.20
C ASN A 40 -14.74 18.51 0.06
N CYS A 41 -14.20 19.13 1.12
CA CYS A 41 -12.80 18.97 1.52
C CYS A 41 -12.68 18.18 2.82
N TRP A 42 -11.64 17.34 2.90
CA TRP A 42 -11.44 16.39 3.99
C TRP A 42 -9.98 16.38 4.46
N LEU A 43 -9.77 16.11 5.75
CA LEU A 43 -8.45 15.99 6.37
C LEU A 43 -8.25 14.58 6.94
N ALA A 44 -7.19 13.92 6.49
CA ALA A 44 -6.67 12.70 7.11
C ALA A 44 -5.39 13.03 7.92
N LYS A 45 -5.19 12.34 9.04
CA LYS A 45 -3.92 12.39 9.80
C LYS A 45 -3.36 10.97 9.88
N THR A 46 -2.14 10.78 9.41
CA THR A 46 -1.49 9.47 9.40
C THR A 46 -0.73 9.22 10.70
N ASP A 47 -0.35 7.95 10.95
CA ASP A 47 0.63 7.62 11.99
C ASP A 47 1.96 8.32 11.63
N PRO A 48 2.67 8.97 12.57
CA PRO A 48 3.98 9.58 12.32
C PRO A 48 5.03 8.65 11.68
N LYS A 49 4.86 7.33 11.79
CA LYS A 49 5.72 6.33 11.15
C LYS A 49 5.40 6.09 9.67
N ASP A 50 4.27 6.59 9.19
CA ASP A 50 3.77 6.43 7.82
C ASP A 50 3.41 7.80 7.21
N VAL A 51 4.46 8.57 6.90
CA VAL A 51 4.35 9.97 6.44
C VAL A 51 5.06 10.21 5.11
N ALA A 52 5.85 9.24 4.64
CA ALA A 52 6.67 9.37 3.45
C ALA A 52 6.96 7.99 2.85
N ARG A 53 7.38 8.00 1.57
CA ARG A 53 7.90 6.79 0.92
C ARG A 53 9.10 6.27 1.70
N VAL A 54 9.15 4.95 1.90
CA VAL A 54 10.28 4.27 2.56
C VAL A 54 11.14 3.60 1.50
N GLU A 55 12.06 4.34 0.88
CA GLU A 55 12.85 3.86 -0.26
C GLU A 55 13.60 2.55 0.03
N SER A 56 14.07 2.35 1.27
CA SER A 56 14.74 1.10 1.68
C SER A 56 13.83 -0.12 1.73
N ARG A 57 12.50 0.06 1.70
CA ARG A 57 11.50 -1.01 1.64
C ARG A 57 10.80 -1.08 0.27
N THR A 58 11.21 -0.24 -0.68
CA THR A 58 10.74 -0.29 -2.08
C THR A 58 11.73 -1.11 -2.89
N VAL A 59 11.27 -2.23 -3.46
CA VAL A 59 12.09 -3.16 -4.23
C VAL A 59 11.46 -3.47 -5.59
N ILE A 60 12.28 -3.81 -6.56
CA ILE A 60 11.87 -4.40 -7.84
C ILE A 60 12.34 -5.85 -7.85
N VAL A 61 11.46 -6.76 -8.27
CA VAL A 61 11.68 -8.21 -8.23
C VAL A 61 11.87 -8.71 -9.65
N THR A 62 13.10 -9.14 -9.97
CA THR A 62 13.49 -9.76 -11.24
C THR A 62 14.36 -10.99 -10.97
N GLU A 63 14.41 -11.95 -11.88
CA GLU A 63 15.28 -13.15 -11.74
C GLU A 63 16.75 -12.73 -11.60
N ASP A 64 17.23 -11.91 -12.55
CA ASP A 64 18.57 -11.38 -12.55
C ASP A 64 18.62 -9.96 -11.96
N GLN A 65 19.58 -9.72 -11.07
CA GLN A 65 19.78 -8.41 -10.42
C GLN A 65 20.05 -7.29 -11.43
N ARG A 66 20.74 -7.62 -12.53
CA ARG A 66 21.19 -6.65 -13.53
C ARG A 66 20.04 -6.05 -14.35
N ASP A 67 18.91 -6.74 -14.41
CA ASP A 67 17.70 -6.21 -15.06
C ASP A 67 17.04 -5.09 -14.26
N THR A 68 17.37 -5.00 -12.97
CA THR A 68 16.84 -3.99 -12.04
C THR A 68 17.85 -2.89 -11.74
N ILE A 69 19.08 -3.25 -11.34
CA ILE A 69 20.10 -2.28 -10.95
C ILE A 69 21.45 -2.53 -11.65
N PRO A 70 22.24 -1.48 -11.92
CA PRO A 70 23.60 -1.63 -12.43
C PRO A 70 24.52 -2.37 -11.45
N VAL A 71 25.51 -3.07 -12.00
CA VAL A 71 26.62 -3.63 -11.20
C VAL A 71 27.51 -2.47 -10.76
N THR A 72 27.67 -2.29 -9.45
CA THR A 72 28.54 -1.24 -8.90
C THR A 72 29.97 -1.74 -8.73
N ALA A 73 30.92 -0.79 -8.70
CA ALA A 73 32.30 -1.10 -8.35
C ALA A 73 32.40 -1.65 -6.90
N PRO A 74 33.43 -2.44 -6.57
CA PRO A 74 33.62 -2.95 -5.22
C PRO A 74 33.57 -1.82 -4.17
N ARG A 75 32.83 -2.04 -3.08
CA ARG A 75 32.60 -1.10 -1.96
C ARG A 75 31.73 0.14 -2.31
N VAL A 76 31.18 0.25 -3.52
CA VAL A 76 30.20 1.29 -3.85
C VAL A 76 28.79 0.77 -3.62
N LYS A 77 28.04 1.46 -2.75
CA LYS A 77 26.61 1.17 -2.53
C LYS A 77 25.80 1.69 -3.72
N GLY A 78 24.97 0.83 -4.32
CA GLY A 78 24.02 1.23 -5.36
C GLY A 78 22.98 2.21 -4.83
N GLN A 79 22.66 3.24 -5.63
CA GLN A 79 21.67 4.27 -5.31
C GLN A 79 20.53 4.33 -6.34
N LEU A 80 20.54 3.46 -7.35
CA LEU A 80 19.61 3.47 -8.48
C LEU A 80 18.46 2.46 -8.33
N GLY A 81 18.20 1.98 -7.11
CA GLY A 81 17.11 1.05 -6.80
C GLY A 81 17.53 -0.03 -5.82
N ASN A 82 16.54 -0.82 -5.40
CA ASN A 82 16.76 -2.03 -4.60
C ASN A 82 16.20 -3.22 -5.37
N TRP A 83 17.04 -4.21 -5.60
CA TRP A 83 16.63 -5.48 -6.17
C TRP A 83 16.35 -6.50 -5.06
N MET A 84 15.32 -7.31 -5.25
CA MET A 84 15.02 -8.47 -4.39
C MET A 84 14.80 -9.69 -5.29
N ASN A 85 15.39 -10.83 -4.95
CA ASN A 85 15.16 -12.04 -5.75
C ASN A 85 13.72 -12.58 -5.54
N PRO A 86 13.16 -13.31 -6.52
CA PRO A 86 11.78 -13.81 -6.45
C PRO A 86 11.51 -14.70 -5.24
N LYS A 87 12.49 -15.53 -4.85
CA LYS A 87 12.37 -16.43 -3.69
C LYS A 87 12.21 -15.66 -2.37
N THR A 88 13.08 -14.68 -2.09
CA THR A 88 12.98 -13.87 -0.86
C THR A 88 11.71 -13.04 -0.86
N PHE A 89 11.28 -12.56 -2.04
CA PHE A 89 10.01 -11.87 -2.16
C PHE A 89 8.83 -12.78 -1.80
N GLN A 90 8.80 -14.02 -2.30
CA GLN A 90 7.76 -14.97 -1.96
C GLN A 90 7.73 -15.29 -0.46
N GLU A 91 8.88 -15.48 0.17
CA GLU A 91 8.99 -15.64 1.64
C GLU A 91 8.41 -14.43 2.38
N ALA A 92 8.67 -13.21 1.89
CA ALA A 92 8.12 -11.98 2.47
C ALA A 92 6.60 -11.84 2.28
N VAL A 93 6.07 -12.33 1.14
CA VAL A 93 4.62 -12.38 0.87
C VAL A 93 3.93 -13.38 1.79
N ASP A 94 4.49 -14.57 1.92
CA ASP A 94 3.95 -15.65 2.77
C ASP A 94 3.95 -15.27 4.25
N ASP A 95 4.86 -14.41 4.68
CA ASP A 95 4.92 -13.86 6.04
C ASP A 95 3.86 -12.75 6.30
N ARG A 96 3.42 -12.00 5.27
CA ARG A 96 2.64 -10.76 5.45
C ARG A 96 1.19 -10.84 4.98
N PHE A 97 0.95 -11.50 3.86
CA PHE A 97 -0.34 -11.45 3.17
C PHE A 97 -1.40 -12.45 3.67
N PRO A 98 -1.06 -13.66 4.15
CA PRO A 98 -2.07 -14.60 4.63
C PRO A 98 -2.96 -14.00 5.73
N GLY A 99 -4.26 -13.85 5.43
CA GLY A 99 -5.25 -13.33 6.37
C GLY A 99 -5.14 -11.84 6.72
N CYS A 100 -4.36 -11.04 5.98
CA CYS A 100 -4.12 -9.64 6.32
C CYS A 100 -5.37 -8.73 6.23
N MET A 101 -6.48 -9.22 5.66
CA MET A 101 -7.73 -8.48 5.49
C MET A 101 -8.91 -9.06 6.29
N LYS A 102 -8.68 -9.99 7.23
CA LYS A 102 -9.77 -10.49 8.10
C LYS A 102 -10.52 -9.35 8.78
N GLY A 103 -11.85 -9.38 8.76
CA GLY A 103 -12.66 -8.31 9.34
C GLY A 103 -12.78 -7.05 8.47
N ARG A 104 -12.26 -7.07 7.23
CA ARG A 104 -12.21 -5.89 6.35
C ARG A 104 -12.79 -6.17 4.97
N THR A 105 -13.22 -5.09 4.32
CA THR A 105 -13.59 -5.08 2.90
C THR A 105 -12.34 -5.05 2.02
N MET A 106 -12.28 -5.92 1.03
CA MET A 106 -11.38 -5.79 -0.12
C MET A 106 -12.10 -4.96 -1.19
N TYR A 107 -11.61 -3.74 -1.42
CA TYR A 107 -12.08 -2.84 -2.46
C TYR A 107 -11.36 -3.11 -3.78
#